data_AF-A0A524NCB6-F1
#
_entry.id   AF-A0A524NCB6-F1
#
_cell.length_a   1.000
_cell.length_b   1.000
_cell.length_c   1.000
_cell.angle_alpha   90.00
_cell.angle_beta   90.00
_cell.angle_gamma   90.00
#
_symmetry.space_group_name_H-M   'P 1'
#
loop_
_entity.id
_entity.type
_entity.pdbx_description
1 polymer ?
#
loop_
_entity_poly.entity_id
_entity_poly.type
_entity_poly.pdbx_seq_one_letter_code
_entity_poly.pdbx_strand_id
1 'polypeptide(L)'
;AFNCYWQMPFGKKCKITIENIDVKPTRLYYQVDYTLTNIPDDAAYFHAQFRRPAPDSKKEAYTIVDNIQGKGQFVGTFLAWQVNNGGWWGEGEIKFFMDGDKEFPTICGTGAEDYFCGSYNFDVGGQYKEFSTAYSGLHQVIRPDGTYNANTRFGLYRWHITDPIRFDKDLRVTIQDLGWRSEGRYLKQGSDIASVAYWYQSEPHQAFPALPSKDDLEVR
;
A
#
# COMPACT_ATOMS: atom_id res chain seq x y z
N ALA A 1 -12.81 -7.83 -13.90
CA ALA A 1 -11.77 -8.87 -14.05
C ALA A 1 -10.50 -8.36 -13.37
N PHE A 2 -9.83 -9.19 -12.57
CA PHE A 2 -8.59 -8.84 -11.89
C PHE A 2 -7.43 -9.53 -12.60
N ASN A 3 -6.50 -8.74 -13.15
CA ASN A 3 -5.33 -9.24 -13.86
C ASN A 3 -4.06 -8.85 -13.09
N CYS A 4 -3.07 -9.74 -13.09
CA CYS A 4 -1.77 -9.50 -12.47
C CYS A 4 -0.68 -9.90 -13.45
N TYR A 5 0.26 -8.99 -13.70
CA TYR A 5 1.37 -9.18 -14.64
C TYR A 5 2.74 -9.15 -13.96
N TRP A 6 2.78 -9.13 -12.63
CA TRP A 6 4.03 -9.27 -11.88
C TRP A 6 4.65 -10.63 -12.18
N GLN A 7 5.94 -10.64 -12.52
CA GLN A 7 6.67 -11.88 -12.68
C GLN A 7 6.85 -12.53 -11.30
N MET A 8 6.52 -13.81 -11.16
CA MET A 8 6.64 -14.53 -9.88
C MET A 8 7.50 -15.78 -10.08
N PRO A 9 8.85 -15.65 -10.10
CA PRO A 9 9.73 -16.81 -10.21
C PRO A 9 9.46 -17.82 -9.08
N PHE A 10 9.60 -19.11 -9.36
CA PHE A 10 9.52 -20.17 -8.35
C PHE A 10 10.52 -21.29 -8.67
N GLY A 11 11.32 -21.72 -7.69
CA GLY A 11 12.38 -22.71 -7.94
C GLY A 11 11.85 -24.13 -8.20
N LYS A 12 11.13 -24.71 -7.22
CA LYS A 12 10.69 -26.12 -7.28
C LYS A 12 9.18 -26.29 -7.51
N LYS A 13 8.36 -25.44 -6.88
CA LYS A 13 6.90 -25.52 -6.94
C LYS A 13 6.27 -24.17 -6.64
N CYS A 14 5.10 -23.93 -7.22
CA CYS A 14 4.19 -22.86 -6.84
C CYS A 14 2.89 -23.48 -6.29
N LYS A 15 2.37 -22.95 -5.18
CA LYS A 15 1.06 -23.31 -4.63
C LYS A 15 0.28 -22.02 -4.38
N ILE A 16 -0.85 -21.88 -5.05
CA ILE A 16 -1.79 -20.79 -4.82
C ILE A 16 -2.96 -21.34 -4.00
N THR A 17 -3.24 -20.71 -2.86
CA THR A 17 -4.37 -21.04 -2.00
C THR A 17 -5.36 -19.89 -1.99
N ILE A 18 -6.65 -20.22 -1.98
CA ILE A 18 -7.73 -19.24 -1.95
C ILE A 18 -8.67 -19.66 -0.84
N GLU A 19 -8.97 -18.72 0.04
CA GLU A 19 -9.84 -18.90 1.19
C GLU A 19 -11.05 -17.98 1.06
N ASN A 20 -12.25 -18.56 1.19
CA ASN A 20 -13.48 -17.79 1.27
C ASN A 20 -13.83 -17.55 2.73
N ILE A 21 -13.63 -16.32 3.21
CA ILE A 21 -13.97 -15.92 4.57
C ILE A 21 -15.42 -15.42 4.71
N ASP A 22 -16.20 -15.45 3.63
CA ASP A 22 -17.61 -15.08 3.69
C ASP A 22 -18.50 -16.25 4.14
N VAL A 23 -19.69 -15.94 4.66
CA VAL A 23 -20.71 -16.94 5.02
C VAL A 23 -21.40 -17.53 3.78
N LYS A 24 -21.31 -16.83 2.65
CA LYS A 24 -21.90 -17.26 1.39
C LYS A 24 -20.86 -17.99 0.54
N PRO A 25 -21.26 -19.05 -0.19
CA PRO A 25 -20.37 -19.70 -1.14
C PRO A 25 -20.03 -18.74 -2.28
N THR A 26 -18.75 -18.71 -2.66
CA THR A 26 -18.24 -17.89 -3.76
C THR A 26 -17.86 -18.77 -4.94
N ARG A 27 -18.27 -18.38 -6.15
CA ARG A 27 -17.78 -18.99 -7.38
C ARG A 27 -16.54 -18.25 -7.86
N LEU A 28 -15.45 -18.98 -8.02
CA LEU A 28 -14.19 -18.45 -8.52
C LEU A 28 -13.92 -18.93 -9.95
N TYR A 29 -13.56 -17.98 -10.82
CA TYR A 29 -12.98 -18.25 -12.13
C TYR A 29 -11.55 -17.70 -12.11
N TYR A 30 -10.58 -18.49 -12.52
CA TYR A 30 -9.18 -18.09 -12.55
C TYR A 30 -8.46 -18.68 -13.75
N GLN A 31 -7.39 -18.00 -14.16
CA GLN A 31 -6.41 -18.47 -15.12
C GLN A 31 -5.03 -18.12 -14.56
N VAL A 32 -4.10 -19.06 -14.64
CA VAL A 32 -2.71 -18.87 -14.22
C VAL A 32 -1.83 -19.28 -15.38
N ASP A 33 -1.26 -18.28 -16.06
CA ASP A 33 -0.32 -18.48 -17.13
C ASP A 33 1.10 -18.42 -16.57
N TYR A 34 1.94 -19.40 -16.94
CA TYR A 34 3.34 -19.47 -16.52
C TYR A 34 4.19 -20.12 -17.60
N THR A 35 5.51 -19.94 -17.50
CA THR A 35 6.48 -20.58 -18.38
C THR A 35 7.51 -21.32 -17.54
N LEU A 36 7.73 -22.60 -17.87
CA LEU A 36 8.83 -23.36 -17.30
C LEU A 36 10.10 -23.03 -18.07
N THR A 37 11.06 -22.45 -17.36
CA THR A 37 12.35 -22.03 -17.91
C THR A 37 13.41 -22.10 -16.82
N ASN A 38 14.67 -21.98 -17.22
CA ASN A 38 15.74 -21.75 -16.26
C ASN A 38 15.53 -20.39 -15.60
N ILE A 39 15.52 -20.40 -14.27
CA ILE A 39 15.49 -19.20 -13.44
C ILE A 39 16.93 -18.92 -13.01
N PRO A 40 17.43 -17.68 -13.13
CA PRO A 40 18.76 -17.33 -12.64
C PRO A 40 18.93 -17.67 -11.15
N ASP A 41 20.13 -18.11 -10.75
CA ASP A 41 20.42 -18.48 -9.37
C ASP A 41 20.28 -17.29 -8.39
N ASP A 42 20.42 -16.06 -8.90
CA ASP A 42 20.27 -14.80 -8.17
C ASP A 42 18.88 -14.17 -8.31
N ALA A 43 17.90 -14.89 -8.88
CA ALA A 43 16.55 -14.38 -9.03
C ALA A 43 15.90 -14.12 -7.66
N ALA A 44 15.33 -12.92 -7.52
CA ALA A 44 14.49 -12.57 -6.39
C ALA A 44 13.05 -13.09 -6.58
N TYR A 45 12.38 -13.37 -5.47
CA TYR A 45 11.01 -13.88 -5.44
C TYR A 45 10.03 -12.73 -5.18
N PHE A 46 8.84 -12.82 -5.75
CA PHE A 46 7.80 -11.81 -5.58
C PHE A 46 7.09 -11.97 -4.24
N HIS A 47 6.87 -10.85 -3.57
CA HIS A 47 6.16 -10.78 -2.30
C HIS A 47 5.10 -9.68 -2.36
N ALA A 48 3.94 -9.96 -1.77
CA ALA A 48 2.87 -9.00 -1.57
C ALA A 48 2.28 -9.16 -0.17
N GLN A 49 2.23 -8.09 0.63
CA GLN A 49 1.73 -8.14 2.00
C GLN A 49 0.59 -7.13 2.18
N PHE A 50 -0.58 -7.64 2.54
CA PHE A 50 -1.73 -6.82 2.94
C PHE A 50 -1.61 -6.38 4.39
N ARG A 51 -2.03 -5.14 4.69
CA ARG A 51 -2.09 -4.62 6.05
C ARG A 51 -3.29 -3.69 6.20
N ARG A 52 -4.05 -3.84 7.29
CA ARG A 52 -5.11 -2.91 7.73
C ARG A 52 -5.27 -3.04 9.25
N PRO A 53 -4.52 -2.27 10.05
CA PRO A 53 -4.74 -2.19 11.48
C PRO A 53 -5.98 -1.34 11.78
N ALA A 54 -6.50 -1.44 12.99
CA ALA A 54 -7.53 -0.51 13.46
C ALA A 54 -7.00 0.94 13.44
N PRO A 55 -7.85 1.94 13.13
CA PRO A 55 -7.48 3.35 13.16
C PRO A 55 -6.93 3.77 14.53
N ASP A 56 -5.83 4.50 14.56
CA ASP A 56 -5.18 4.95 15.80
C ASP A 56 -4.68 6.40 15.67
N SER A 57 -5.45 7.34 16.20
CA SER A 57 -5.11 8.78 16.21
C SER A 57 -3.91 9.13 17.10
N LYS A 58 -3.38 8.19 17.89
CA LYS A 58 -2.15 8.40 18.67
C LYS A 58 -0.89 8.19 17.82
N LYS A 59 -1.00 7.42 16.73
CA LYS A 59 0.11 7.18 15.81
C LYS A 59 0.12 8.23 14.71
N GLU A 60 1.32 8.75 14.45
CA GLU A 60 1.54 9.68 13.33
C GLU A 60 1.76 8.95 12.01
N ALA A 61 2.21 7.70 12.07
CA ALA A 61 2.59 6.94 10.88
C ALA A 61 1.85 5.60 10.82
N TYR A 62 1.29 5.35 9.65
CA TYR A 62 0.84 4.04 9.20
C TYR A 62 2.05 3.28 8.63
N THR A 63 2.31 2.08 9.13
CA THR A 63 3.32 1.22 8.51
C THR A 63 2.70 0.51 7.32
N ILE A 64 3.28 0.69 6.13
CA ILE A 64 2.87 -0.04 4.90
C ILE A 64 3.45 -1.45 4.93
N VAL A 65 4.75 -1.56 5.22
CA VAL A 65 5.43 -2.85 5.42
C VAL A 65 6.62 -2.67 6.34
N ASP A 66 6.92 -3.71 7.11
CA ASP A 66 8.10 -3.82 7.97
C ASP A 66 8.59 -5.26 7.98
N ASN A 67 9.62 -5.54 8.78
CA ASN A 67 10.19 -6.87 8.96
C ASN A 67 10.66 -7.54 7.65
N ILE A 68 10.92 -6.76 6.61
CA ILE A 68 11.64 -7.23 5.43
C ILE A 68 13.11 -7.33 5.81
N GLN A 69 13.71 -8.49 5.54
CA GLN A 69 15.11 -8.79 5.81
C GLN A 69 15.70 -9.49 4.58
N GLY A 70 16.96 -9.21 4.30
CA GLY A 70 17.67 -9.65 3.10
C GLY A 70 17.74 -8.57 2.03
N LYS A 71 18.23 -8.97 0.86
CA LYS A 71 18.44 -8.10 -0.29
C LYS A 71 17.24 -8.13 -1.22
N GLY A 72 16.83 -6.96 -1.71
CA GLY A 72 15.66 -6.87 -2.55
C GLY A 72 15.39 -5.50 -3.13
N GLN A 73 14.17 -5.35 -3.65
CA GLN A 73 13.68 -4.10 -4.19
C GLN A 73 12.17 -3.96 -3.99
N PHE A 74 11.76 -2.83 -3.44
CA PHE A 74 10.36 -2.45 -3.35
C PHE A 74 9.90 -1.92 -4.71
N VAL A 75 8.79 -2.45 -5.20
CA VAL A 75 8.28 -2.20 -6.56
C VAL A 75 6.92 -1.53 -6.58
N GLY A 76 6.33 -1.25 -5.41
CA GLY A 76 5.16 -0.38 -5.33
C GLY A 76 4.23 -0.68 -4.18
N THR A 77 3.16 0.10 -4.10
CA THR A 77 2.09 -0.09 -3.15
C THR A 77 0.76 0.40 -3.69
N PHE A 78 -0.29 -0.26 -3.23
CA PHE A 78 -1.66 0.23 -3.28
C PHE A 78 -2.07 0.69 -1.89
N LEU A 79 -2.78 1.83 -1.79
CA LEU A 79 -3.42 2.31 -0.58
C LEU A 79 -4.93 2.50 -0.80
N ALA A 80 -5.72 2.00 0.15
CA ALA A 80 -7.09 2.45 0.37
C ALA A 80 -7.11 3.33 1.63
N TRP A 81 -7.67 4.52 1.51
CA TRP A 81 -7.59 5.54 2.56
C TRP A 81 -8.98 6.15 2.80
N GLN A 82 -9.60 5.84 3.93
CA GLN A 82 -10.82 6.49 4.39
C GLN A 82 -10.45 7.61 5.38
N VAL A 83 -10.89 8.83 5.07
CA VAL A 83 -10.67 9.99 5.94
C VAL A 83 -11.89 10.20 6.84
N ASN A 84 -11.63 10.57 8.10
CA ASN A 84 -12.67 10.76 9.13
C ASN A 84 -12.89 12.24 9.47
N ASN A 85 -12.41 13.17 8.64
CA ASN A 85 -12.61 14.61 8.79
C ASN A 85 -12.68 15.32 7.43
N GLY A 86 -13.06 16.60 7.45
CA GLY A 86 -13.27 17.41 6.24
C GLY A 86 -12.08 18.28 5.81
N GLY A 87 -10.93 18.16 6.48
CA GLY A 87 -9.72 18.90 6.12
C GLY A 87 -8.92 18.19 5.04
N TRP A 88 -7.90 18.88 4.50
CA TRP A 88 -6.89 18.19 3.70
C TRP A 88 -6.13 17.17 4.56
N TRP A 89 -5.91 15.98 4.01
CA TRP A 89 -5.52 14.78 4.75
C TRP A 89 -4.18 14.18 4.33
N GLY A 90 -3.58 14.67 3.25
CA GLY A 90 -2.44 14.06 2.59
C GLY A 90 -1.11 14.78 2.80
N GLU A 91 -0.94 15.59 3.85
CA GLU A 91 0.35 16.26 4.15
C GLU A 91 1.44 15.27 4.60
N GLY A 92 1.04 14.06 4.99
CA GLY A 92 1.96 13.09 5.58
C GLY A 92 2.99 12.53 4.60
N GLU A 93 4.25 12.53 5.02
CA GLU A 93 5.36 12.02 4.23
C GLU A 93 5.37 10.48 4.20
N ILE A 94 5.66 9.90 3.03
CA ILE A 94 6.13 8.51 2.95
C ILE A 94 7.62 8.45 3.33
N LYS A 95 8.03 7.39 4.01
CA LYS A 95 9.40 7.19 4.52
C LYS A 95 9.85 5.76 4.25
N PHE A 96 11.06 5.63 3.70
CA PHE A 96 11.73 4.35 3.51
C PHE A 96 12.97 4.32 4.42
N PHE A 97 12.92 3.43 5.40
CA PHE A 97 14.02 3.10 6.29
C PHE A 97 14.73 1.89 5.71
N MET A 98 15.99 2.06 5.34
CA MET A 98 16.74 1.08 4.55
C MET A 98 18.00 0.70 5.30
N ASP A 99 18.39 -0.58 5.20
CA ASP A 99 19.73 -1.07 5.54
C ASP A 99 20.26 -0.71 6.94
N GLY A 100 19.36 -0.72 7.93
CA GLY A 100 19.68 -0.45 9.34
C GLY A 100 19.23 0.92 9.86
N ASP A 101 18.53 1.71 9.03
CA ASP A 101 17.89 2.96 9.46
C ASP A 101 16.93 2.72 10.64
N LYS A 102 17.02 3.60 11.64
CA LYS A 102 16.16 3.53 12.84
C LYS A 102 15.24 4.75 12.94
N GLU A 103 15.84 5.89 13.24
CA GLU A 103 15.12 7.15 13.50
C GLU A 103 14.92 7.96 12.20
N PHE A 104 15.96 8.03 11.37
CA PHE A 104 15.95 8.81 10.14
C PHE A 104 15.84 7.87 8.93
N PRO A 105 14.89 8.10 8.00
CA PRO A 105 14.79 7.32 6.78
C PRO A 105 15.81 7.81 5.74
N THR A 106 16.34 6.88 4.94
CA THR A 106 17.16 7.18 3.77
C THR A 106 16.35 7.95 2.70
N ILE A 107 15.07 7.60 2.51
CA ILE A 107 14.18 8.32 1.58
C ILE A 107 13.01 8.90 2.37
N CYS A 108 12.83 10.22 2.26
CA CYS A 108 11.71 10.96 2.83
C CYS A 108 10.97 11.70 1.72
N GLY A 109 9.67 11.46 1.57
CA GLY A 109 8.78 12.23 0.70
C GLY A 109 8.39 13.58 1.33
N THR A 110 7.53 14.32 0.64
CA THR A 110 7.06 15.66 1.04
C THR A 110 5.57 15.71 1.39
N GLY A 111 4.79 14.78 0.86
CA GLY A 111 3.36 14.65 1.07
C GLY A 111 2.86 13.34 0.47
N ALA A 112 1.67 12.91 0.88
CA ALA A 112 1.06 11.69 0.38
C ALA A 112 0.67 11.88 -1.09
N GLU A 113 0.12 13.03 -1.47
CA GLU A 113 -0.20 13.34 -2.86
C GLU A 113 1.03 13.39 -3.74
N ASP A 114 2.12 13.97 -3.22
CA ASP A 114 3.37 14.10 -3.95
C ASP A 114 3.97 12.72 -4.26
N TYR A 115 3.91 11.80 -3.28
CA TYR A 115 4.35 10.42 -3.50
C TYR A 115 3.53 9.74 -4.60
N PHE A 116 2.23 10.00 -4.71
CA PHE A 116 1.40 9.45 -5.77
C PHE A 116 1.39 10.31 -7.05
N CYS A 117 2.38 11.18 -7.25
CA CYS A 117 2.49 12.05 -8.43
C CYS A 117 1.28 12.96 -8.66
N GLY A 118 0.57 13.28 -7.59
CA GLY A 118 -0.37 14.39 -7.53
C GLY A 118 0.34 15.71 -7.21
N SER A 119 -0.47 16.72 -6.90
CA SER A 119 -0.07 17.99 -6.30
C SER A 119 -1.34 18.74 -5.90
N TYR A 120 -1.21 19.79 -5.10
CA TYR A 120 -2.33 20.67 -4.73
C TYR A 120 -3.57 19.89 -4.28
N ASN A 121 -3.39 18.97 -3.33
CA ASN A 121 -4.48 18.21 -2.72
C ASN A 121 -5.23 17.25 -3.68
N PHE A 122 -4.68 16.97 -4.88
CA PHE A 122 -5.41 16.36 -6.00
C PHE A 122 -6.64 17.18 -6.46
N ASP A 123 -6.70 18.46 -6.10
CA ASP A 123 -7.83 19.34 -6.35
C ASP A 123 -7.70 20.03 -7.71
N VAL A 124 -8.76 19.96 -8.51
CA VAL A 124 -8.93 20.80 -9.69
C VAL A 124 -10.30 21.48 -9.63
N GLY A 125 -10.31 22.76 -9.28
CA GLY A 125 -11.54 23.57 -9.25
C GLY A 125 -12.42 23.33 -8.03
N GLY A 126 -11.82 23.04 -6.88
CA GLY A 126 -12.50 22.74 -5.62
C GLY A 126 -13.01 21.30 -5.51
N GLN A 127 -12.44 20.37 -6.29
CA GLN A 127 -12.87 18.98 -6.37
C GLN A 127 -11.68 18.05 -6.55
N TYR A 128 -11.64 16.95 -5.78
CA TYR A 128 -10.71 15.85 -6.04
C TYR A 128 -10.89 15.32 -7.46
N LYS A 129 -9.78 15.21 -8.20
CA LYS A 129 -9.77 14.71 -9.57
C LYS A 129 -9.04 13.38 -9.66
N GLU A 130 -9.78 12.34 -10.02
CA GLU A 130 -9.22 11.03 -10.30
C GLU A 130 -8.31 11.06 -11.52
N PHE A 131 -7.21 10.30 -11.46
CA PHE A 131 -6.34 10.05 -12.60
C PHE A 131 -5.74 8.65 -12.52
N SER A 132 -5.33 8.12 -13.67
CA SER A 132 -4.69 6.82 -13.79
C SER A 132 -3.64 6.87 -14.88
N THR A 133 -2.42 6.46 -14.54
CA THR A 133 -1.29 6.30 -15.46
C THR A 133 -0.74 4.88 -15.36
N ALA A 134 0.23 4.53 -16.19
CA ALA A 134 0.87 3.23 -16.12
C ALA A 134 1.52 2.94 -14.75
N TYR A 135 2.00 3.97 -14.04
CA TYR A 135 2.82 3.80 -12.83
C TYR A 135 2.23 4.44 -11.57
N SER A 136 1.26 5.35 -11.67
CA SER A 136 0.60 5.92 -10.48
C SER A 136 -0.81 6.42 -10.77
N GLY A 137 -1.62 6.57 -9.72
CA GLY A 137 -2.96 7.12 -9.84
C GLY A 137 -3.68 7.31 -8.51
N LEU A 138 -4.46 8.39 -8.42
CA LEU A 138 -5.66 8.46 -7.58
C LEU A 138 -6.83 7.94 -8.41
N HIS A 139 -6.92 6.63 -8.57
CA HIS A 139 -7.89 6.04 -9.50
C HIS A 139 -9.33 5.98 -8.97
N GLN A 140 -9.52 6.16 -7.65
CA GLN A 140 -10.84 6.06 -7.02
C GLN A 140 -11.02 7.14 -5.97
N VAL A 141 -12.11 7.91 -6.08
CA VAL A 141 -12.62 8.80 -5.03
C VAL A 141 -14.09 8.41 -4.78
N ILE A 142 -14.32 7.69 -3.69
CA ILE A 142 -15.68 7.36 -3.21
C ILE A 142 -16.16 8.54 -2.39
N ARG A 143 -17.14 9.26 -2.92
CA ARG A 143 -17.72 10.45 -2.30
C ARG A 143 -18.84 10.03 -1.33
N PRO A 144 -19.03 10.75 -0.21
CA PRO A 144 -20.10 10.45 0.73
C PRO A 144 -21.48 10.68 0.09
N ASP A 145 -22.48 9.91 0.53
CA ASP A 145 -23.87 10.02 0.06
C ASP A 145 -24.75 10.90 0.97
N GLY A 146 -24.18 11.41 2.07
CA GLY A 146 -24.87 12.24 3.06
C GLY A 146 -25.77 11.46 4.02
N THR A 147 -25.70 10.12 4.00
CA THR A 147 -26.48 9.22 4.87
C THR A 147 -25.54 8.22 5.56
N TYR A 148 -25.61 6.94 5.19
CA TYR A 148 -24.82 5.87 5.81
C TYR A 148 -23.39 5.82 5.28
N ASN A 149 -23.13 6.29 4.06
CA ASN A 149 -21.77 6.45 3.55
C ASN A 149 -21.31 7.88 3.82
N ALA A 150 -20.92 8.16 5.06
CA ALA A 150 -20.60 9.52 5.51
C ALA A 150 -19.17 9.98 5.19
N ASN A 151 -18.25 9.04 4.91
CA ASN A 151 -16.83 9.35 4.76
C ASN A 151 -16.37 9.28 3.29
N THR A 152 -15.40 10.14 2.94
CA THR A 152 -14.71 10.05 1.65
C THR A 152 -13.65 8.96 1.72
N ARG A 153 -13.52 8.16 0.65
CA ARG A 153 -12.50 7.11 0.54
C ARG A 153 -11.70 7.25 -0.75
N PHE A 154 -10.41 7.00 -0.67
CA PHE A 154 -9.48 7.15 -1.77
C PHE A 154 -8.82 5.82 -2.09
N GLY A 155 -8.60 5.57 -3.37
CA GLY A 155 -7.78 4.47 -3.87
C GLY A 155 -6.59 5.01 -4.62
N LEU A 156 -5.38 4.70 -4.13
CA LEU A 156 -4.12 5.22 -4.64
C LEU A 156 -3.19 4.06 -5.02
N TYR A 157 -2.41 4.22 -6.07
CA TYR A 157 -1.32 3.28 -6.36
C TYR A 157 -0.08 3.99 -6.87
N ARG A 158 1.09 3.41 -6.60
CA ARG A 158 2.36 3.73 -7.25
C ARG A 158 3.18 2.47 -7.49
N TRP A 159 3.66 2.29 -8.71
CA TRP A 159 4.48 1.19 -9.18
C TRP A 159 5.88 1.71 -9.52
N HIS A 160 6.87 1.30 -8.74
CA HIS A 160 8.28 1.60 -8.98
C HIS A 160 8.88 0.62 -9.99
N ILE A 161 8.39 0.67 -11.23
CA ILE A 161 8.85 -0.23 -12.31
C ILE A 161 10.22 0.21 -12.83
N THR A 162 10.33 1.50 -13.19
CA THR A 162 11.55 2.09 -13.74
C THR A 162 12.46 2.68 -12.66
N ASP A 163 11.94 2.85 -11.45
CA ASP A 163 12.56 3.50 -10.29
C ASP A 163 12.46 2.64 -9.01
N PRO A 164 12.79 1.33 -9.04
CA PRO A 164 12.67 0.46 -7.87
C PRO A 164 13.57 0.91 -6.71
N ILE A 165 13.05 0.81 -5.49
CA ILE A 165 13.76 1.18 -4.26
C ILE A 165 14.50 -0.06 -3.75
N ARG A 166 15.81 -0.10 -3.97
CA ARG A 166 16.66 -1.26 -3.69
C ARG A 166 17.27 -1.19 -2.29
N PHE A 167 17.28 -2.30 -1.58
CA PHE A 167 17.86 -2.45 -0.24
C PHE A 167 18.71 -3.72 -0.17
N ASP A 168 19.74 -3.73 0.67
CA ASP A 168 20.69 -4.84 0.80
C ASP A 168 20.47 -5.70 2.05
N LYS A 169 19.93 -5.14 3.14
CA LYS A 169 19.79 -5.82 4.44
C LYS A 169 18.36 -5.85 4.95
N ASP A 170 17.66 -4.72 4.91
CA ASP A 170 16.30 -4.60 5.46
C ASP A 170 15.57 -3.39 4.89
N LEU A 171 14.23 -3.45 4.96
CA LEU A 171 13.35 -2.38 4.53
C LEU A 171 12.17 -2.24 5.50
N ARG A 172 11.87 -1.00 5.87
CA ARG A 172 10.59 -0.61 6.49
C ARG A 172 10.04 0.61 5.75
N VAL A 173 8.76 0.56 5.39
CA VAL A 173 8.07 1.65 4.71
C VAL A 173 6.89 2.11 5.54
N THR A 174 6.82 3.42 5.79
CA THR A 174 5.71 4.05 6.53
C THR A 174 5.20 5.25 5.76
N ILE A 175 3.93 5.62 5.95
CA ILE A 175 3.37 6.88 5.49
C ILE A 175 2.67 7.57 6.65
N GLN A 176 2.89 8.87 6.78
CA GLN A 176 2.26 9.63 7.86
C GLN A 176 0.77 9.88 7.58
N ASP A 177 -0.05 9.78 8.61
CA ASP A 177 -1.49 10.04 8.55
C ASP A 177 -1.77 11.45 9.10
N LEU A 178 -1.30 12.45 8.35
CA LEU A 178 -1.31 13.85 8.74
C LEU A 178 -2.09 14.72 7.76
N GLY A 179 -2.99 15.54 8.31
CA GLY A 179 -3.72 16.57 7.60
C GLY A 179 -3.57 17.94 8.24
N TRP A 180 -4.37 18.90 7.79
CA TRP A 180 -4.44 20.24 8.38
C TRP A 180 -5.57 20.37 9.40
N ARG A 181 -5.29 21.08 10.50
CA ARG A 181 -6.30 21.65 11.40
C ARG A 181 -6.13 23.17 11.49
N SER A 182 -7.03 23.80 12.25
CA SER A 182 -7.02 25.25 12.49
C SER A 182 -5.63 25.79 12.86
N GLU A 183 -5.36 27.03 12.43
CA GLU A 183 -4.13 27.77 12.72
C GLU A 183 -2.86 27.19 12.05
N GLY A 184 -3.01 26.47 10.93
CA GLY A 184 -1.87 25.95 10.16
C GLY A 184 -1.09 24.86 10.90
N ARG A 185 -1.77 24.08 11.75
CA ARG A 185 -1.16 23.00 12.52
C ARG A 185 -1.47 21.65 11.90
N TYR A 186 -0.57 20.69 12.09
CA TYR A 186 -0.82 19.31 11.71
C TYR A 186 -1.89 18.64 12.58
N LEU A 187 -2.71 17.82 11.93
CA LEU A 187 -3.74 16.98 12.52
C LEU A 187 -3.36 15.52 12.30
N LYS A 188 -3.22 14.75 13.40
CA LYS A 188 -3.18 13.29 13.33
C LYS A 188 -4.59 12.80 13.00
N GLN A 189 -4.80 12.28 11.80
CA GLN A 189 -6.15 12.10 11.27
C GLN A 189 -6.88 10.92 11.94
N GLY A 190 -6.15 9.85 12.30
CA GLY A 190 -6.77 8.60 12.73
C GLY A 190 -7.63 8.00 11.61
N SER A 191 -7.11 8.05 10.37
CA SER A 191 -7.74 7.51 9.17
C SER A 191 -7.81 5.98 9.23
N ASP A 192 -8.76 5.40 8.50
CA ASP A 192 -8.78 3.96 8.23
C ASP A 192 -8.02 3.70 6.93
N ILE A 193 -6.84 3.10 7.07
CA ILE A 193 -5.89 2.89 5.98
C ILE A 193 -5.64 1.40 5.82
N ALA A 194 -5.79 0.93 4.58
CA ALA A 194 -5.38 -0.40 4.15
C ALA A 194 -4.33 -0.28 3.05
N SER A 195 -3.39 -1.23 3.00
CA SER A 195 -2.35 -1.25 1.99
C SER A 195 -2.05 -2.66 1.50
N VAL A 196 -1.51 -2.73 0.29
CA VAL A 196 -0.70 -3.87 -0.13
C VAL A 196 0.66 -3.33 -0.55
N ALA A 197 1.72 -3.84 0.07
CA ALA A 197 3.10 -3.60 -0.33
C ALA A 197 3.54 -4.69 -1.31
N TYR A 198 4.30 -4.31 -2.34
CA TYR A 198 4.84 -5.23 -3.35
C TYR A 198 6.35 -5.07 -3.45
N TRP A 199 7.08 -6.18 -3.37
CA TRP A 199 8.53 -6.17 -3.48
C TRP A 199 9.05 -7.49 -4.04
N TYR A 200 10.33 -7.49 -4.38
CA TYR A 200 11.08 -8.70 -4.66
C TYR A 200 12.21 -8.82 -3.66
N GLN A 201 12.48 -10.02 -3.14
CA GLN A 201 13.68 -10.26 -2.33
C GLN A 201 14.29 -11.65 -2.52
N SER A 202 15.56 -11.77 -2.17
CA SER A 202 16.22 -13.07 -2.00
C SER A 202 15.64 -13.82 -0.80
N GLU A 203 15.65 -15.14 -0.89
CA GLU A 203 15.34 -16.02 0.25
C GLU A 203 16.53 -16.09 1.24
N PRO A 204 16.29 -16.34 2.54
CA PRO A 204 14.98 -16.56 3.16
C PRO A 204 14.20 -15.25 3.39
N HIS A 205 12.87 -15.29 3.25
CA HIS A 205 11.98 -14.21 3.73
C HIS A 205 11.43 -14.48 5.13
N GLN A 206 11.02 -13.41 5.82
CA GLN A 206 10.34 -13.51 7.11
C GLN A 206 8.88 -13.93 6.96
N ALA A 207 8.35 -14.65 7.96
CA ALA A 207 6.94 -15.01 7.97
C ALA A 207 6.04 -13.76 7.92
N PHE A 208 4.95 -13.85 7.16
CA PHE A 208 3.97 -12.77 7.10
C PHE A 208 3.11 -12.74 8.36
N PRO A 209 2.64 -11.55 8.79
CA PRO A 209 1.66 -11.47 9.85
C PRO A 209 0.37 -12.19 9.43
N ALA A 210 -0.38 -12.68 10.42
CA ALA A 210 -1.71 -13.20 10.17
C ALA A 210 -2.61 -12.10 9.59
N LEU A 211 -3.50 -12.47 8.67
CA LEU A 211 -4.53 -11.55 8.19
C LEU A 211 -5.49 -11.20 9.34
N PRO A 212 -6.05 -9.98 9.38
CA PRO A 212 -7.09 -9.64 10.35
C PRO A 212 -8.32 -10.55 10.21
N SER A 213 -9.13 -10.63 11.27
CA SER A 213 -10.37 -11.39 11.22
C SER A 213 -11.36 -10.78 10.21
N LYS A 214 -12.39 -11.54 9.82
CA LYS A 214 -13.47 -11.03 8.96
C LYS A 214 -14.06 -9.72 9.49
N ASP A 215 -14.27 -9.64 10.80
CA ASP A 215 -14.91 -8.49 11.44
C ASP A 215 -13.96 -7.29 11.53
N ASP A 216 -12.65 -7.52 11.67
CA ASP A 216 -11.64 -6.46 11.57
C ASP A 216 -11.47 -5.95 10.12
N LEU A 217 -11.81 -6.77 9.13
CA LEU A 217 -11.83 -6.42 7.71
C LEU A 217 -13.12 -5.71 7.28
N GLU A 218 -14.10 -5.55 8.17
CA GLU A 218 -15.32 -4.79 7.89
C GLU A 218 -14.98 -3.31 7.64
N VAL A 219 -15.57 -2.72 6.60
CA VAL A 219 -15.50 -1.27 6.34
C VAL A 219 -16.74 -0.63 6.94
N ARG A 220 -16.54 0.33 7.83
CA ARG A 220 -17.61 1.05 8.55
C ARG A 220 -17.78 2.47 8.04
#